data_AF-A0A7Y7EDL4-F1
#
_entry.id   AF-A0A7Y7EDL4-F1
#
_cell.length_a   1.000
_cell.length_b   1.000
_cell.length_c   1.000
_cell.angle_alpha   90.00
_cell.angle_beta   90.00
_cell.angle_gamma   90.00
#
_symmetry.space_group_name_H-M   'P 1'
#
loop_
_entity.id
_entity.type
_entity.pdbx_description
1 polymer ?
#
loop_
_entity_poly.entity_id
_entity_poly.type
_entity_poly.pdbx_seq_one_letter_code
_entity_poly.pdbx_strand_id
1 'polypeptide(L)'
;MKPAHTIILLFLLTIGLNAQTAPKFEHFKIDLNAPKINFFDAIEHVEIIRLEETDNSLLSSIEWYFKTPNGIAVPIRYQKPFRIALFDKNGNYQNTINRFGEGLNEYLDISSASFINGTIELFSGSSRILQRYTESGKLIETIKTKYDSHIWGGQMIPYEQGYILHQ
;
A
#
# COMPACT_ATOMS: atom_id res chain seq x y z
N MET A 1 27.00 -14.91 52.26
CA MET A 1 25.52 -15.04 52.27
C MET A 1 24.94 -14.02 51.30
N LYS A 2 24.01 -14.47 50.44
CA LYS A 2 23.46 -13.83 49.20
C LYS A 2 24.45 -13.86 48.02
N PRO A 3 24.02 -14.29 46.82
CA PRO A 3 22.82 -13.80 46.12
C PRO A 3 21.84 -14.92 45.72
N ALA A 4 20.55 -14.70 45.97
CA ALA A 4 19.49 -15.62 45.51
C ALA A 4 18.26 -14.86 44.99
N HIS A 5 18.41 -13.59 44.57
CA HIS A 5 17.26 -12.73 44.23
C HIS A 5 17.20 -12.31 42.75
N THR A 6 18.23 -12.58 41.94
CA THR A 6 18.23 -12.17 40.53
C THR A 6 17.65 -13.25 39.59
N ILE A 7 17.66 -14.53 39.99
CA ILE A 7 17.18 -15.64 39.14
C ILE A 7 15.65 -15.79 39.17
N ILE A 8 14.99 -15.34 40.25
CA ILE A 8 13.54 -15.50 40.42
C ILE A 8 12.73 -14.55 39.51
N LEU A 9 13.32 -13.43 39.08
CA LEU A 9 12.61 -12.45 38.25
C LEU A 9 12.42 -12.90 36.79
N LEU A 10 13.26 -13.81 36.28
CA LEU A 10 13.16 -14.30 34.90
C LEU A 10 12.07 -15.37 34.72
N PHE A 11 11.70 -16.09 35.78
CA PHE A 11 10.68 -17.15 35.75
C PHE A 11 9.24 -16.63 35.88
N LEU A 12 9.05 -15.40 36.37
CA LEU A 12 7.72 -14.79 36.51
C LEU A 12 7.21 -14.12 35.23
N LEU A 13 8.07 -13.91 34.21
CA LEU A 13 7.66 -13.29 32.94
C LEU A 13 7.10 -14.28 31.91
N THR A 14 7.27 -15.60 32.10
CA THR A 14 6.81 -16.61 31.13
C THR A 14 5.37 -17.08 31.34
N ILE A 15 4.74 -16.73 32.47
CA ILE A 15 3.39 -17.20 32.83
C ILE A 15 2.28 -16.40 32.11
N GLY A 16 2.65 -15.34 31.38
CA GLY A 16 1.71 -14.46 30.67
C GLY A 16 1.61 -14.67 29.16
N LEU A 17 2.44 -15.53 28.54
CA LEU A 17 2.29 -15.84 27.12
C LEU A 17 1.20 -16.90 26.95
N ASN A 18 -0.03 -16.45 26.74
CA ASN A 18 -1.03 -17.32 26.11
C ASN A 18 -0.48 -17.74 24.75
N ALA A 19 -0.50 -19.04 24.46
CA ALA A 19 -0.25 -19.54 23.12
C ALA A 19 -1.18 -18.80 22.16
N GLN A 20 -0.63 -18.18 21.12
CA GLN A 20 -1.44 -17.57 20.08
C GLN A 20 -2.35 -18.65 19.54
N THR A 21 -3.66 -18.49 19.74
CA THR A 21 -4.65 -19.39 19.15
C THR A 21 -4.36 -19.46 17.67
N ALA A 22 -4.20 -20.68 17.14
CA ALA A 22 -3.98 -20.87 15.72
C ALA A 22 -5.06 -20.09 14.96
N PRO A 23 -4.69 -19.30 13.93
CA PRO A 23 -5.66 -18.51 13.20
C PRO A 23 -6.76 -19.46 12.70
N LYS A 24 -8.02 -19.10 12.95
CA LYS A 24 -9.17 -19.85 12.46
C LYS A 24 -9.12 -19.80 10.93
N PHE A 25 -8.70 -20.91 10.32
CA PHE A 25 -8.62 -21.01 8.88
C PHE A 25 -10.05 -21.15 8.32
N GLU A 26 -10.58 -20.04 7.78
CA GLU A 26 -11.88 -20.06 7.11
C GLU A 26 -11.66 -20.55 5.68
N HIS A 27 -12.40 -21.60 5.30
CA HIS A 27 -12.37 -22.14 3.95
C HIS A 27 -13.69 -21.81 3.26
N PHE A 28 -13.59 -21.22 2.07
CA PHE A 28 -14.74 -20.98 1.20
C PHE A 28 -14.66 -21.98 0.04
N LYS A 29 -15.67 -22.84 -0.09
CA LYS A 29 -15.74 -23.76 -1.21
C LYS A 29 -16.25 -23.01 -2.43
N ILE A 30 -15.39 -22.82 -3.42
CA ILE A 30 -15.80 -22.30 -4.72
C ILE A 30 -16.36 -23.47 -5.53
N ASP A 31 -17.63 -23.43 -5.88
CA ASP A 31 -18.24 -24.43 -6.77
C ASP A 31 -17.99 -24.05 -8.22
N LEU A 32 -17.03 -24.73 -8.84
CA LEU A 32 -16.69 -24.54 -10.25
C LEU A 32 -17.78 -25.05 -11.21
N ASN A 33 -18.75 -25.84 -10.71
CA ASN A 33 -19.87 -26.37 -11.48
C ASN A 33 -21.18 -25.63 -11.21
N ALA A 34 -21.15 -24.53 -10.44
CA ALA A 34 -22.34 -23.72 -10.19
C ALA A 34 -22.97 -23.25 -11.52
N PRO A 35 -24.30 -23.09 -11.58
CA PRO A 35 -24.97 -22.54 -12.75
C PRO A 35 -24.33 -21.21 -13.16
N LYS A 36 -23.97 -21.09 -14.43
CA LYS A 36 -23.44 -19.84 -14.97
C LYS A 36 -24.55 -18.79 -14.95
N ILE A 37 -24.31 -17.70 -14.23
CA ILE A 37 -25.15 -16.50 -14.30
C ILE A 37 -24.53 -15.52 -15.30
N ASN A 38 -25.35 -14.62 -15.86
CA ASN A 38 -24.81 -13.52 -16.64
C ASN A 38 -24.03 -12.60 -15.69
N PHE A 39 -22.85 -12.16 -16.11
CA PHE A 39 -22.06 -11.20 -15.33
C PHE A 39 -22.84 -9.92 -15.01
N PHE A 40 -23.67 -9.44 -15.94
CA PHE A 40 -24.50 -8.24 -15.73
C PHE A 40 -25.57 -8.45 -14.66
N ASP A 41 -26.07 -9.67 -14.47
CA ASP A 41 -27.06 -9.99 -13.44
C ASP A 41 -26.43 -10.00 -12.04
N ALA A 42 -25.10 -10.11 -11.95
CA ALA A 42 -24.35 -10.07 -10.70
C ALA A 42 -23.97 -8.64 -10.26
N ILE A 43 -24.20 -7.63 -11.11
CA ILE A 43 -23.86 -6.24 -10.81
C ILE A 43 -24.99 -5.62 -9.98
N GLU A 44 -24.73 -5.35 -8.69
CA GLU A 44 -25.69 -4.66 -7.82
C GLU A 44 -25.83 -3.18 -8.15
N HIS A 45 -24.72 -2.52 -8.48
CA HIS A 45 -24.69 -1.08 -8.72
C HIS A 45 -23.53 -0.67 -9.65
N VAL A 46 -23.74 0.38 -10.43
CA VAL A 46 -22.71 1.04 -11.25
C VAL A 46 -22.61 2.50 -10.83
N GLU A 47 -21.41 2.91 -10.43
CA GLU A 47 -21.07 4.29 -10.12
C GLU A 47 -20.11 4.82 -11.18
N ILE A 48 -20.39 6.01 -11.73
CA ILE A 48 -19.52 6.69 -12.69
C ILE A 48 -19.07 8.01 -12.07
N ILE A 49 -17.75 8.13 -11.84
CA ILE A 49 -17.13 9.33 -11.30
C ILE A 49 -16.29 9.95 -12.42
N ARG A 50 -16.59 11.19 -12.79
CA ARG A 50 -15.76 11.96 -13.71
C ARG A 50 -14.61 12.57 -12.94
N LEU A 51 -13.37 12.28 -13.35
CA LEU A 51 -12.19 12.96 -12.81
C LEU A 51 -11.99 14.31 -13.49
N GLU A 52 -11.67 15.33 -12.70
CA GLU A 52 -11.37 16.68 -13.17
C GLU A 52 -10.13 16.68 -14.06
N GLU A 53 -10.25 17.32 -15.22
CA GLU A 53 -9.19 17.40 -16.22
C GLU A 53 -8.70 18.85 -16.34
N THR A 54 -7.45 19.06 -15.93
CA THR A 54 -6.71 20.32 -15.99
C THR A 54 -5.27 20.01 -16.39
N ASP A 55 -4.48 21.05 -16.69
CA ASP A 55 -3.04 20.90 -16.93
C ASP A 55 -2.31 20.21 -15.75
N ASN A 56 -2.81 20.36 -14.52
CA ASN A 56 -2.24 19.77 -13.31
C ASN A 56 -2.73 18.34 -13.03
N SER A 57 -3.85 17.93 -13.63
CA SER A 57 -4.51 16.64 -13.38
C SER A 57 -4.60 15.76 -14.64
N LEU A 58 -3.91 16.12 -15.72
CA LEU A 58 -3.93 15.35 -16.96
C LEU A 58 -3.48 13.91 -16.70
N LEU A 59 -4.37 12.96 -16.99
CA LEU A 59 -4.14 11.54 -16.82
C LEU A 59 -3.70 10.95 -18.18
N SER A 60 -2.68 10.11 -18.15
CA SER A 60 -2.31 9.25 -19.28
C SER A 60 -3.08 7.92 -19.21
N SER A 61 -2.49 6.84 -19.73
CA SER A 61 -2.96 5.49 -19.42
C SER A 61 -3.02 5.27 -17.90
N ILE A 62 -4.19 4.82 -17.42
CA ILE A 62 -4.45 4.45 -16.03
C ILE A 62 -4.33 2.92 -15.94
N GLU A 63 -3.27 2.44 -15.29
CA GLU A 63 -3.08 1.00 -15.06
C GLU A 63 -3.84 0.52 -13.83
N TRP A 64 -3.83 1.33 -12.77
CA TRP A 64 -4.63 1.09 -11.57
C TRP A 64 -4.96 2.39 -10.86
N TYR A 65 -5.87 2.30 -9.90
CA TYR A 65 -6.19 3.35 -8.94
C TYR A 65 -6.44 2.70 -7.57
N PHE A 66 -6.47 3.50 -6.52
CA PHE A 66 -6.91 3.05 -5.20
C PHE A 66 -7.75 4.11 -4.51
N LYS A 67 -8.71 3.66 -3.70
CA LYS A 67 -9.54 4.55 -2.87
C LYS A 67 -8.82 4.89 -1.59
N THR A 68 -9.07 6.11 -1.11
CA THR A 68 -8.75 6.57 0.24
C THR A 68 -10.08 6.90 0.96
N PRO A 69 -10.10 7.14 2.28
CA PRO A 69 -11.34 7.46 3.00
C PRO A 69 -12.11 8.65 2.42
N ASN A 70 -11.41 9.63 1.85
CA ASN A 70 -11.95 10.88 1.33
C ASN A 70 -11.80 11.04 -0.19
N GLY A 71 -11.26 10.05 -0.91
CA GLY A 71 -10.90 10.27 -2.30
C GLY A 71 -10.39 9.08 -3.10
N ILE A 72 -9.79 9.41 -4.24
CA ILE A 72 -9.26 8.47 -5.23
C ILE A 72 -7.85 8.93 -5.58
N ALA A 73 -6.92 7.98 -5.60
CA ALA A 73 -5.54 8.21 -6.01
C ALA A 73 -5.22 7.42 -7.28
N VAL A 74 -4.59 8.08 -8.24
CA VAL A 74 -4.28 7.52 -9.57
C VAL A 74 -2.78 7.64 -9.84
N PRO A 75 -2.02 6.53 -9.77
CA PRO A 75 -0.63 6.50 -10.17
C PRO A 75 -0.45 6.67 -11.69
N ILE A 76 0.47 7.54 -12.07
CA ILE A 76 0.84 7.86 -13.45
C ILE A 76 2.31 7.50 -13.62
N ARG A 77 2.58 6.28 -14.12
CA ARG A 77 3.93 5.68 -14.16
C ARG A 77 4.51 5.44 -15.55
N TYR A 78 3.76 5.74 -16.62
CA TYR A 78 4.23 5.61 -18.00
C TYR A 78 4.53 6.95 -18.68
N GLN A 79 4.23 8.05 -18.01
CA GLN A 79 4.52 9.40 -18.48
C GLN A 79 5.33 10.13 -17.41
N LYS A 80 6.55 10.54 -17.75
CA LYS A 80 7.37 11.36 -16.85
C LYS A 80 6.82 12.80 -16.77
N PRO A 81 6.93 13.47 -15.62
CA PRO A 81 7.40 12.92 -14.34
C PRO A 81 6.37 11.94 -13.74
N PHE A 82 6.88 10.85 -13.16
CA PHE A 82 6.04 9.85 -12.49
C PHE A 82 5.43 10.44 -11.24
N ARG A 83 4.11 10.30 -11.09
CA ARG A 83 3.35 11.02 -10.07
C ARG A 83 2.08 10.27 -9.67
N ILE A 84 1.50 10.60 -8.52
CA ILE A 84 0.17 10.12 -8.11
C ILE A 84 -0.75 11.32 -8.05
N ALA A 85 -1.76 11.36 -8.92
CA ALA A 85 -2.81 12.38 -8.87
C ALA A 85 -3.83 12.01 -7.78
N LEU A 86 -4.24 12.99 -6.98
CA LEU A 86 -5.17 12.83 -5.86
C LEU A 86 -6.45 13.62 -6.15
N PHE A 87 -7.58 12.92 -6.03
CA PHE A 87 -8.91 13.45 -6.27
C PHE A 87 -9.78 13.26 -5.04
N ASP A 88 -10.77 14.12 -4.85
CA ASP A 88 -11.82 13.88 -3.87
C ASP A 88 -12.80 12.79 -4.35
N LYS A 89 -13.75 12.41 -3.51
CA LYS A 89 -14.79 11.41 -3.82
C LYS A 89 -15.69 11.76 -5.02
N ASN A 90 -15.78 13.05 -5.38
CA ASN A 90 -16.58 13.51 -6.51
C ASN A 90 -15.74 13.59 -7.80
N GLY A 91 -14.44 13.30 -7.73
CA GLY A 91 -13.49 13.37 -8.83
C GLY A 91 -12.85 14.74 -9.02
N ASN A 92 -13.03 15.71 -8.10
CA ASN A 92 -12.35 17.00 -8.21
C ASN A 92 -10.87 16.85 -7.85
N TYR A 93 -10.01 17.52 -8.59
CA TYR A 93 -8.57 17.47 -8.35
C TYR A 93 -8.21 18.15 -7.03
N GLN A 94 -7.36 17.51 -6.23
CA GLN A 94 -6.92 18.04 -4.93
C GLN A 94 -5.43 18.36 -4.93
N ASN A 95 -4.59 17.41 -5.33
CA ASN A 95 -3.14 17.55 -5.28
C ASN A 95 -2.45 16.46 -6.11
N THR A 96 -1.13 16.54 -6.22
CA THR A 96 -0.28 15.52 -6.82
C THR A 96 0.90 15.19 -5.92
N ILE A 97 1.14 13.90 -5.67
CA ILE A 97 2.43 13.42 -5.15
C ILE A 97 3.39 13.37 -6.32
N ASN A 98 4.36 14.29 -6.35
CA ASN A 98 5.37 14.40 -7.40
C ASN A 98 6.74 14.67 -6.78
N ARG A 99 7.49 13.60 -6.50
CA ARG A 99 8.89 13.66 -6.05
C ARG A 99 9.78 12.83 -6.97
N PHE A 100 9.53 12.90 -8.28
CA PHE A 100 10.34 12.19 -9.27
C PHE A 100 11.75 12.78 -9.33
N GLY A 101 12.78 11.96 -9.10
CA GLY A 101 14.18 12.38 -9.12
C GLY A 101 15.14 11.45 -8.36
N GLU A 102 16.39 11.89 -8.22
CA GLU A 102 17.50 11.14 -7.60
C GLU A 102 17.88 11.65 -6.20
N GLY A 103 17.25 12.73 -5.75
CA GLY A 103 17.52 13.38 -4.48
C GLY A 103 17.01 12.63 -3.26
N LEU A 104 17.33 13.17 -2.08
CA LEU A 104 16.82 12.64 -0.83
C LEU A 104 15.30 12.80 -0.77
N ASN A 105 14.59 11.69 -0.52
CA ASN A 105 13.13 11.59 -0.58
C ASN A 105 12.53 11.71 -1.99
N GLU A 106 13.31 11.53 -3.04
CA GLU A 106 12.83 11.41 -4.41
C GLU A 106 12.81 9.94 -4.86
N TYR A 107 11.95 9.63 -5.82
CA TYR A 107 11.76 8.29 -6.38
C TYR A 107 11.98 8.29 -7.90
N LEU A 108 12.49 7.17 -8.42
CA LEU A 108 12.77 6.99 -9.84
C LEU A 108 11.65 6.31 -10.60
N ASP A 109 10.75 5.63 -9.89
CA ASP A 109 9.60 4.94 -10.44
C ASP A 109 8.48 4.79 -9.40
N ILE A 110 7.30 4.39 -9.88
CA ILE A 110 6.21 3.93 -9.03
C ILE A 110 6.00 2.46 -9.40
N SER A 111 6.59 1.56 -8.63
CA SER A 111 6.43 0.11 -8.86
C SER A 111 5.12 -0.37 -8.28
N SER A 112 4.75 0.13 -7.09
CA SER A 112 3.41 -0.05 -6.52
C SER A 112 3.01 1.15 -5.67
N ALA A 113 1.71 1.39 -5.54
CA ALA A 113 1.16 2.38 -4.62
C ALA A 113 -0.24 1.97 -4.15
N SER A 114 -0.54 2.20 -2.87
CA SER A 114 -1.81 1.82 -2.26
C SER A 114 -2.10 2.62 -0.98
N PHE A 115 -3.34 2.60 -0.51
CA PHE A 115 -3.71 3.18 0.78
C PHE A 115 -3.70 2.10 1.86
N ILE A 116 -2.79 2.22 2.82
CA ILE A 116 -2.51 1.22 3.85
C ILE A 116 -2.33 1.92 5.19
N ASN A 117 -2.99 1.40 6.23
CA ASN A 117 -2.85 1.87 7.62
C ASN A 117 -2.98 3.40 7.77
N GLY A 118 -3.91 4.01 7.01
CA GLY A 118 -4.18 5.45 7.08
C GLY A 118 -3.23 6.33 6.24
N THR A 119 -2.32 5.73 5.48
CA THR A 119 -1.34 6.45 4.66
C THR A 119 -1.36 5.96 3.22
N ILE A 120 -0.95 6.83 2.29
CA ILE A 120 -0.60 6.41 0.94
C ILE A 120 0.83 5.89 0.99
N GLU A 121 1.02 4.60 0.69
CA GLU A 121 2.33 3.97 0.57
C GLU A 121 2.71 3.88 -0.91
N LEU A 122 3.87 4.44 -1.26
CA LEU A 122 4.48 4.39 -2.59
C LEU A 122 5.79 3.63 -2.48
N PHE A 123 5.92 2.55 -3.22
CA PHE A 123 7.17 1.81 -3.35
C PHE A 123 7.82 2.06 -4.71
N SER A 124 9.08 2.50 -4.65
CA SER A 124 9.96 2.63 -5.80
C SER A 124 11.02 1.54 -5.72
N GLY A 125 10.86 0.51 -6.55
CA GLY A 125 11.80 -0.59 -6.69
C GLY A 125 13.14 -0.15 -7.27
N SER A 126 13.13 0.89 -8.13
CA SER A 126 14.35 1.46 -8.70
C SER A 126 15.14 2.27 -7.67
N SER A 127 14.47 3.07 -6.84
CA SER A 127 15.11 3.81 -5.74
C SER A 127 15.29 2.97 -4.47
N ARG A 128 14.68 1.77 -4.39
CA ARG A 128 14.70 0.87 -3.23
C ARG A 128 14.18 1.56 -1.96
N ILE A 129 13.15 2.38 -2.10
CA ILE A 129 12.52 3.11 -1.00
C ILE A 129 11.02 2.85 -0.96
N LEU A 130 10.50 2.81 0.26
CA LEU A 130 9.09 2.93 0.55
C LEU A 130 8.82 4.31 1.14
N GLN A 131 7.84 5.03 0.63
CA GLN A 131 7.47 6.35 1.11
C GLN A 131 6.02 6.34 1.57
N ARG A 132 5.79 6.96 2.73
CA ARG A 132 4.46 7.14 3.29
C ARG A 132 4.04 8.59 3.16
N TYR A 133 2.83 8.81 2.70
CA TYR A 133 2.23 10.11 2.55
C TYR A 133 0.91 10.15 3.32
N THR A 134 0.57 11.33 3.80
CA THR A 134 -0.82 11.64 4.18
C THR A 134 -1.74 11.50 2.97
N GLU A 135 -3.04 11.36 3.22
CA GLU A 135 -4.04 11.34 2.16
C GLU A 135 -4.02 12.59 1.26
N SER A 136 -3.62 13.75 1.80
CA SER A 136 -3.48 14.99 1.03
C SER A 136 -2.15 15.10 0.25
N GLY A 137 -1.32 14.06 0.27
CA GLY A 137 -0.06 13.99 -0.48
C GLY A 137 1.17 14.60 0.21
N LYS A 138 1.09 14.97 1.49
CA LYS A 138 2.27 15.38 2.27
C LYS A 138 3.10 14.17 2.68
N LEU A 139 4.40 14.18 2.39
CA LEU A 139 5.35 13.15 2.81
C LEU A 139 5.44 13.08 4.34
N ILE A 140 5.32 11.87 4.89
CA ILE A 140 5.47 11.55 6.31
C ILE A 140 6.89 11.02 6.55
N GLU A 141 7.29 9.98 5.81
CA GLU A 141 8.60 9.35 5.96
C GLU A 141 9.05 8.62 4.69
N THR A 142 10.36 8.38 4.62
CA THR A 142 11.01 7.55 3.59
C THR A 142 11.79 6.44 4.30
N ILE A 143 11.45 5.19 3.99
CA ILE A 143 12.09 3.98 4.52
C ILE A 143 12.98 3.41 3.42
N LYS A 144 14.29 3.34 3.67
CA LYS A 144 15.22 2.60 2.81
C LYS A 144 15.01 1.11 3.01
N THR A 145 14.74 0.41 1.93
CA THR A 145 14.59 -1.04 1.94
C THR A 145 15.96 -1.73 2.01
N LYS A 146 16.00 -2.96 2.51
CA LYS A 146 17.24 -3.71 2.77
C LYS A 146 17.36 -5.01 1.96
N TYR A 147 16.59 -5.16 0.88
CA TYR A 147 16.67 -6.36 0.04
C TYR A 147 17.86 -6.27 -0.93
N ASP A 148 18.32 -7.43 -1.40
CA ASP A 148 19.51 -7.58 -2.26
C ASP A 148 19.43 -6.72 -3.53
N SER A 149 20.56 -6.09 -3.90
CA SER A 149 20.68 -5.21 -5.06
C SER A 149 20.37 -5.87 -6.41
N HIS A 150 20.46 -7.20 -6.48
CA HIS A 150 20.19 -7.98 -7.69
C HIS A 150 18.72 -8.39 -7.84
N ILE A 151 17.91 -8.21 -6.79
CA ILE A 151 16.47 -8.50 -6.83
C ILE A 151 15.75 -7.25 -7.33
N TRP A 152 14.95 -7.38 -8.39
CA TRP A 152 14.00 -6.34 -8.78
C TRP A 152 12.80 -6.34 -7.82
N GLY A 153 12.36 -5.16 -7.40
CA GLY A 153 11.19 -5.02 -6.54
C GLY A 153 9.98 -4.54 -7.33
N GLY A 154 9.02 -5.41 -7.62
CA GLY A 154 7.78 -5.03 -8.29
C GLY A 154 6.77 -4.42 -7.33
N GLN A 155 6.55 -5.07 -6.19
CA GLN A 155 5.58 -4.64 -5.19
C GLN A 155 6.05 -4.93 -3.77
N MET A 156 5.75 -4.01 -2.83
CA MET A 156 5.89 -4.26 -1.39
C MET A 156 4.51 -4.35 -0.76
N ILE A 157 4.25 -5.46 -0.07
CA ILE A 157 2.97 -5.74 0.58
C ILE A 157 3.22 -5.85 2.09
N PRO A 158 2.53 -5.08 2.95
CA PRO A 158 2.67 -5.25 4.39
C PRO A 158 2.30 -6.68 4.80
N TYR A 159 3.12 -7.24 5.68
CA TYR A 159 2.91 -8.58 6.22
C TYR A 159 3.48 -8.64 7.64
N GLU A 160 2.62 -8.99 8.60
CA GLU A 160 2.95 -8.98 10.03
C GLU A 160 3.59 -7.64 10.47
N GLN A 161 4.84 -7.66 10.93
CA GLN A 161 5.59 -6.47 11.38
C GLN A 161 6.51 -5.89 10.29
N GLY A 162 6.37 -6.34 9.03
CA GLY A 162 7.26 -5.96 7.93
C GLY A 162 6.55 -5.96 6.57
N TYR A 163 7.32 -6.33 5.55
CA TYR A 163 6.86 -6.34 4.16
C TYR A 163 7.34 -7.59 3.46
N ILE A 164 6.46 -8.16 2.63
CA ILE A 164 6.84 -9.11 1.59
C ILE A 164 7.15 -8.32 0.32
N LEU A 165 8.29 -8.65 -0.29
CA LEU A 165 8.65 -8.16 -1.61
C LEU A 165 8.16 -9.18 -2.65
N HIS A 166 7.34 -8.71 -3.58
CA HIS A 166 6.89 -9.47 -4.74
C HIS A 166 7.60 -8.93 -5.99
N GLN A 167 8.03 -9.83 -6.86
CA GLN A 167 8.62 -9.48 -8.16
C GLN A 167 7.51 -9.26 -9.18
#